data_AF-A0A4V3CUH7-F1
#
_entry.id   AF-A0A4V3CUH7-F1
#
_cell.length_a   1.000
_cell.length_b   1.000
_cell.length_c   1.000
_cell.angle_alpha   90.00
_cell.angle_beta   90.00
_cell.angle_gamma   90.00
#
_symmetry.space_group_name_H-M   'P 1'
#
loop_
_entity.id
_entity.type
_entity.pdbx_description
1 polymer ?
#
loop_
_entity_poly.entity_id
_entity_poly.type
_entity_poly.pdbx_seq_one_letter_code
_entity_poly.pdbx_strand_id
1 'polypeptide(L)'
;MSIESEIQAEVEALKARFPETKSLYREVCALLFFRHGITPTANKLYQFVRKGSMSAPSDALTHFWEELRGKAQVQIDHPDLPDALKAATADALQVLWVQATELARGETQVLRVEAKAEVQVAQQEQQREHQRAESAIAQIATLQENLVAASAALRDRDLDLEAERRKHAATAGRSQELQRQISELQGQLERARADFSIELEKGRQAIASADERAAGAQRHALMEVDQERMARARLEKQAEALRSQLVDLEGRRSAQEAESAAAKARLKAELDAARLEVRGQAGVIERHGQAMTQAQQQLAAAQQEVVQHKTEAQTLRALVAQFRPTEKGERSKKAKAT
;
A
#
# COMPACT_ATOMS: atom_id res chain seq x y z
N MET A 1 20.80 -92.46 36.59
CA MET A 1 20.62 -93.86 36.16
C MET A 1 20.93 -94.74 37.36
N SER A 2 20.20 -95.84 37.55
CA SER A 2 20.41 -96.70 38.73
C SER A 2 21.64 -97.57 38.51
N ILE A 3 22.45 -97.77 39.54
CA ILE A 3 23.64 -98.63 39.51
C ILE A 3 23.28 -100.05 39.00
N GLU A 4 22.07 -100.54 39.30
CA GLU A 4 21.57 -101.83 38.81
C GLU A 4 21.32 -101.85 37.30
N SER A 5 20.90 -100.72 36.70
CA SER A 5 20.67 -100.62 35.25
C SER A 5 21.99 -100.60 34.47
N GLU A 6 23.03 -100.00 35.04
CA GLU A 6 24.38 -99.99 34.46
C GLU A 6 25.02 -101.38 34.55
N ILE A 7 24.91 -102.06 35.70
CA ILE A 7 25.38 -103.45 35.88
C ILE A 7 24.70 -104.38 34.86
N GLN A 8 23.38 -104.26 34.68
CA GLN A 8 22.63 -105.11 33.77
C GLN A 8 23.10 -104.94 32.31
N ALA A 9 23.32 -103.70 31.86
CA ALA A 9 23.80 -103.40 30.51
C ALA A 9 25.22 -103.97 30.26
N GLU A 10 26.12 -103.85 31.24
CA GLU A 10 27.46 -104.40 31.13
C GLU A 10 27.46 -105.95 31.17
N VAL A 11 26.59 -106.57 31.96
CA VAL A 11 26.39 -108.02 31.96
C VAL A 11 25.84 -108.51 30.62
N GLU A 12 24.97 -107.75 29.96
CA GLU A 12 24.49 -108.07 28.61
C GLU A 12 25.60 -107.99 27.56
N ALA A 13 26.50 -106.99 27.66
CA ALA A 13 27.70 -106.93 26.84
C ALA A 13 28.64 -108.13 27.08
N LEU A 14 28.79 -108.59 28.33
CA LEU A 14 29.57 -109.78 28.68
C LEU A 14 28.94 -111.07 28.12
N LYS A 15 27.61 -111.19 28.11
CA LYS A 15 26.88 -112.33 27.52
C LYS A 15 27.17 -112.51 26.04
N ALA A 16 27.41 -111.42 25.30
CA ALA A 16 27.76 -111.48 23.88
C ALA A 16 29.20 -111.94 23.64
N ARG A 17 30.11 -111.67 24.59
CA ARG A 17 31.56 -111.95 24.46
C ARG A 17 31.95 -113.32 25.01
N PHE A 18 31.23 -113.83 26.01
CA PHE A 18 31.49 -115.11 26.65
C PHE A 18 30.30 -116.06 26.47
N PRO A 19 30.31 -116.92 25.44
CA PRO A 19 29.20 -117.83 25.16
C PRO A 19 29.12 -118.99 26.17
N GLU A 20 30.24 -119.35 26.81
CA GLU A 20 30.28 -120.39 27.83
C GLU A 20 29.77 -119.88 29.19
N THR A 21 28.90 -120.67 29.83
CA THR A 21 28.20 -120.25 31.05
C THR A 21 29.17 -120.06 32.24
N LYS A 22 30.19 -120.91 32.37
CA LYS A 22 31.18 -120.82 33.46
C LYS A 22 32.05 -119.58 33.39
N SER A 23 32.57 -119.25 32.20
CA SER A 23 33.38 -118.06 31.97
C SER A 23 32.55 -116.78 32.13
N LEU A 24 31.30 -116.78 31.68
CA LEU A 24 30.38 -115.68 31.92
C LEU A 24 30.17 -115.41 33.42
N TYR A 25 29.91 -116.46 34.23
CA TYR A 25 29.74 -116.28 35.67
C TYR A 25 31.00 -115.70 36.34
N ARG A 26 32.19 -116.14 35.93
CA ARG A 26 33.47 -115.60 36.43
C ARG A 26 33.63 -114.10 36.12
N GLU A 27 33.34 -113.68 34.90
CA GLU A 27 33.45 -112.27 34.50
C GLU A 27 32.41 -111.39 35.19
N VAL A 28 31.19 -111.91 35.42
CA VAL A 28 30.20 -111.19 36.22
C VAL A 28 30.61 -111.10 37.70
N CYS A 29 31.22 -112.16 38.27
CA CYS A 29 31.83 -112.07 39.61
C CYS A 29 32.91 -110.97 39.66
N ALA A 30 33.78 -110.90 38.66
CA ALA A 30 34.82 -109.87 38.57
C ALA A 30 34.24 -108.46 38.40
N LEU A 31 33.23 -108.30 37.54
CA LEU A 31 32.54 -107.02 37.33
C LEU A 31 31.89 -106.51 38.62
N LEU A 32 31.13 -107.36 39.31
CA LEU A 32 30.46 -106.99 40.56
C LEU A 32 31.48 -106.60 41.63
N PHE A 33 32.54 -107.39 41.79
CA PHE A 33 33.51 -107.19 42.86
C PHE A 33 34.45 -106.02 42.60
N PHE A 34 35.08 -105.93 41.43
CA PHE A 34 36.12 -104.93 41.16
C PHE A 34 35.58 -103.58 40.69
N ARG A 35 34.54 -103.57 39.87
CA ARG A 35 34.03 -102.32 39.26
C ARG A 35 32.97 -101.66 40.12
N HIS A 36 32.10 -102.46 40.75
CA HIS A 36 30.99 -101.95 41.55
C HIS A 36 31.18 -102.13 43.06
N GLY A 37 32.21 -102.86 43.51
CA GLY A 37 32.46 -103.08 44.94
C GLY A 37 31.38 -103.92 45.65
N ILE A 38 30.59 -104.68 44.90
CA ILE A 38 29.51 -105.52 45.44
C ILE A 38 30.05 -106.95 45.60
N THR A 39 29.99 -107.49 46.81
CA THR A 39 30.33 -108.90 47.04
C THR A 39 29.38 -109.80 46.22
N PRO A 40 29.90 -110.57 45.25
CA PRO A 40 29.06 -111.46 44.46
C PRO A 40 28.44 -112.53 45.36
N THR A 41 27.15 -112.76 45.22
CA THR A 41 26.42 -113.85 45.88
C THR A 41 25.73 -114.70 44.82
N ALA A 42 25.52 -116.00 45.11
CA ALA A 42 24.91 -116.92 44.16
C ALA A 42 23.54 -116.41 43.63
N ASN A 43 22.74 -115.79 44.50
CA ASN A 43 21.44 -115.22 44.15
C ASN A 43 21.59 -114.02 43.18
N LYS A 44 22.49 -113.08 43.46
CA LYS A 44 22.73 -111.91 42.57
C LYS A 44 23.28 -112.35 41.21
N LEU A 45 24.24 -113.25 41.19
CA LEU A 45 24.79 -113.81 39.95
C LEU A 45 23.71 -114.47 39.10
N TYR A 46 22.82 -115.24 39.73
CA TYR A 46 21.70 -115.85 39.04
C TYR A 46 20.72 -114.81 38.45
N GLN A 47 20.39 -113.76 39.22
CA GLN A 47 19.49 -112.69 38.78
C GLN A 47 19.99 -111.93 37.54
N PHE A 48 21.29 -111.68 37.45
CA PHE A 48 21.93 -110.97 36.33
C PHE A 48 22.20 -111.88 35.12
N VAL A 49 22.69 -113.11 35.33
CA VAL A 49 23.11 -114.01 34.24
C VAL A 49 21.96 -114.85 33.66
N ARG A 50 21.04 -115.33 34.51
CA ARG A 50 19.85 -116.15 34.15
C ARG A 50 20.14 -117.29 33.17
N LYS A 51 21.26 -118.01 33.31
CA LYS A 51 21.66 -119.15 32.46
C LYS A 51 22.31 -120.25 33.29
N GLY A 52 22.03 -121.53 33.00
CA GLY A 52 22.67 -122.68 33.66
C GLY A 52 21.83 -123.35 34.77
N SER A 53 22.41 -124.39 35.39
CA SER A 53 21.79 -125.12 36.51
C SER A 53 21.83 -124.31 37.81
N MET A 54 21.01 -124.68 38.79
CA MET A 54 20.99 -124.00 40.10
C MET A 54 22.33 -124.05 40.86
N SER A 55 23.20 -125.03 40.60
CA SER A 55 24.52 -125.12 41.24
C SER A 55 25.61 -124.26 40.58
N ALA A 56 25.44 -123.89 39.31
CA ALA A 56 26.45 -123.18 38.52
C ALA A 56 26.91 -121.82 39.11
N PRO A 57 26.02 -120.97 39.69
CA PRO A 57 26.45 -119.72 40.33
C PRO A 57 27.30 -119.95 41.57
N SER A 58 27.01 -121.00 42.35
CA SER A 58 27.74 -121.33 43.58
C SER A 58 29.13 -121.88 43.26
N ASP A 59 29.22 -122.79 42.27
CA ASP A 59 30.50 -123.37 41.84
C ASP A 59 31.44 -122.31 41.26
N ALA A 60 30.90 -121.40 40.43
CA ALA A 60 31.68 -120.30 39.85
C ALA A 60 32.14 -119.28 40.90
N LEU A 61 31.33 -119.05 41.94
CA LEU A 61 31.68 -118.18 43.05
C LEU A 61 32.81 -118.79 43.89
N THR A 62 32.76 -120.08 44.22
CA THR A 62 33.83 -120.78 44.95
C THR A 62 35.15 -120.70 44.19
N HIS A 63 35.13 -121.05 42.90
CA HIS A 63 36.31 -120.99 42.04
C HIS A 63 36.87 -119.57 41.89
N PHE A 64 36.00 -118.56 41.77
CA PHE A 64 36.41 -117.15 41.71
C PHE A 64 37.16 -116.73 42.99
N TRP A 65 36.67 -117.09 44.17
CA TRP A 65 37.33 -116.75 45.43
C TRP A 65 38.64 -117.52 45.62
N GLU A 66 38.71 -118.77 45.19
CA GLU A 66 39.95 -119.56 45.21
C GLU A 66 41.03 -118.96 44.31
N GLU A 67 40.68 -118.62 43.07
CA GLU A 67 41.60 -117.96 42.14
C GLU A 67 42.04 -116.58 42.63
N LEU A 68 41.10 -115.79 43.19
CA LEU A 68 41.39 -114.48 43.71
C LEU A 68 42.35 -114.57 44.90
N ARG A 69 42.12 -115.52 45.81
CA ARG A 69 42.99 -115.77 46.96
C ARG A 69 44.37 -116.27 46.52
N GLY A 70 44.42 -117.16 45.53
CA GLY A 70 45.69 -117.65 44.97
C GLY A 70 46.51 -116.53 44.31
N LYS A 71 45.88 -115.62 43.57
CA LYS A 71 46.56 -114.49 42.91
C LYS A 71 46.94 -113.34 43.87
N ALA A 72 46.22 -113.19 44.97
CA ALA A 72 46.44 -112.13 45.96
C ALA A 72 47.44 -112.53 47.06
N GLN A 73 47.74 -113.82 47.22
CA GLN A 73 48.74 -114.29 48.18
C GLN A 73 50.15 -114.14 47.61
N VAL A 74 51.02 -113.48 48.38
CA VAL A 74 52.48 -113.54 48.19
C VAL A 74 52.97 -114.77 48.96
N GLN A 75 53.14 -115.90 48.28
CA GLN A 75 53.71 -117.12 48.88
C GLN A 75 55.24 -117.08 48.76
N ILE A 76 55.93 -117.08 49.90
CA ILE A 76 57.39 -117.27 49.96
C ILE A 76 57.64 -118.77 50.03
N ASP A 77 57.62 -119.44 48.88
CA ASP A 77 57.95 -120.86 48.79
C ASP A 77 59.41 -121.06 48.41
N HIS A 78 60.21 -121.39 49.42
CA HIS A 78 61.56 -121.91 49.25
C HIS A 78 61.67 -123.21 50.08
N PRO A 79 62.15 -124.32 49.48
CA PRO A 79 62.12 -125.66 50.11
C PRO A 79 62.93 -125.76 51.41
N ASP A 80 63.97 -124.93 51.56
CA ASP A 80 64.85 -124.94 52.75
C ASP A 80 64.53 -123.87 53.81
N LEU A 81 63.38 -123.18 53.70
CA LEU A 81 63.04 -122.07 54.59
C LEU A 81 62.12 -122.54 55.74
N PRO A 82 62.53 -122.40 57.02
CA PRO A 82 61.70 -122.78 58.16
C PRO A 82 60.38 -121.99 58.21
N ASP A 83 59.29 -122.67 58.56
CA ASP A 83 57.94 -122.07 58.60
C ASP A 83 57.84 -120.85 59.52
N ALA A 84 58.61 -120.83 60.62
CA ALA A 84 58.68 -119.68 61.53
C ALA A 84 59.21 -118.41 60.84
N LEU A 85 60.15 -118.55 59.89
CA LEU A 85 60.72 -117.42 59.15
C LEU A 85 59.78 -116.96 58.02
N LYS A 86 59.05 -117.90 57.38
CA LYS A 86 57.97 -117.59 56.42
C LYS A 86 56.86 -116.75 57.08
N ALA A 87 56.43 -117.15 58.28
CA ALA A 87 55.43 -116.40 59.04
C ALA A 87 55.91 -114.99 59.42
N ALA A 88 57.12 -114.87 59.98
CA ALA A 88 57.67 -113.58 60.39
C ALA A 88 57.89 -112.60 59.21
N THR A 89 58.30 -113.10 58.05
CA THR A 89 58.47 -112.28 56.84
C THR A 89 57.14 -111.87 56.22
N ALA A 90 56.13 -112.75 56.21
CA ALA A 90 54.78 -112.44 55.78
C ALA A 90 54.14 -111.34 56.66
N ASP A 91 54.28 -111.44 57.99
CA ASP A 91 53.78 -110.43 58.92
C ASP A 91 54.46 -109.06 58.70
N ALA A 92 55.79 -109.05 58.52
CA ALA A 92 56.53 -107.82 58.23
C ALA A 92 56.12 -107.18 56.89
N LEU A 93 55.95 -107.98 55.84
CA LEU A 93 55.47 -107.51 54.54
C LEU A 93 54.03 -106.99 54.60
N GLN A 94 53.16 -107.63 55.38
CA GLN A 94 51.80 -107.17 55.61
C GLN A 94 51.78 -105.80 56.30
N VAL A 95 52.58 -105.60 57.35
CA VAL A 95 52.70 -104.32 58.04
C VAL A 95 53.22 -103.23 57.10
N LEU A 96 54.30 -103.51 56.35
CA LEU A 96 54.86 -102.57 55.38
C LEU A 96 53.86 -102.20 54.29
N TRP A 97 53.11 -103.18 53.76
CA TRP A 97 52.08 -102.94 52.76
C TRP A 97 50.94 -102.08 53.29
N VAL A 98 50.45 -102.35 54.49
CA VAL A 98 49.39 -101.54 55.13
C VAL A 98 49.88 -100.10 55.33
N GLN A 99 51.09 -99.92 55.87
CA GLN A 99 51.67 -98.58 56.06
C GLN A 99 51.88 -97.83 54.74
N ALA A 100 52.44 -98.49 53.72
CA ALA A 100 52.65 -97.88 52.41
C ALA A 100 51.32 -97.49 51.73
N THR A 101 50.30 -98.34 51.83
CA THR A 101 48.97 -98.04 51.27
C THR A 101 48.24 -96.96 52.05
N GLU A 102 48.39 -96.88 53.36
CA GLU A 102 47.87 -95.79 54.19
C GLU A 102 48.53 -94.45 53.84
N LEU A 103 49.86 -94.41 53.71
CA LEU A 103 50.60 -93.22 53.29
C LEU A 103 50.18 -92.76 51.88
N ALA A 104 50.15 -93.67 50.91
CA ALA A 104 49.74 -93.34 49.54
C ALA A 104 48.29 -92.83 49.48
N ARG A 105 47.38 -93.40 50.28
CA ARG A 105 45.99 -92.90 50.40
C ARG A 105 45.95 -91.52 51.03
N GLY A 106 46.76 -91.27 52.05
CA GLY A 106 46.90 -89.96 52.69
C GLY A 106 47.35 -88.88 51.71
N GLU A 107 48.45 -89.11 50.99
CA GLU A 107 48.98 -88.20 49.98
C GLU A 107 47.98 -87.94 48.86
N THR A 108 47.33 -89.00 48.35
CA THR A 108 46.30 -88.85 47.31
C THR A 108 45.09 -88.04 47.80
N GLN A 109 44.73 -88.18 49.07
CA GLN A 109 43.63 -87.42 49.65
C GLN A 109 43.96 -85.93 49.78
N VAL A 110 45.19 -85.60 50.17
CA VAL A 110 45.68 -84.21 50.22
C VAL A 110 45.61 -83.58 48.83
N LEU A 111 46.20 -84.22 47.81
CA LEU A 111 46.18 -83.74 46.43
C LEU A 111 44.75 -83.59 45.89
N ARG A 112 43.83 -84.48 46.26
CA ARG A 112 42.41 -84.36 45.88
C ARG A 112 41.71 -83.16 46.50
N VAL A 113 42.05 -82.80 47.75
CA VAL A 113 41.48 -81.63 48.41
C VAL A 113 42.05 -80.35 47.80
N GLU A 114 43.36 -80.31 47.57
CA GLU A 114 44.04 -79.18 46.92
C GLU A 114 43.51 -78.94 45.51
N ALA A 115 43.44 -79.97 44.66
CA ALA A 115 42.89 -79.84 43.31
C ALA A 115 41.42 -79.38 43.31
N LYS A 116 40.61 -79.84 44.27
CA LYS A 116 39.22 -79.36 44.40
C LYS A 116 39.17 -77.89 44.84
N ALA A 117 40.06 -77.47 45.73
CA ALA A 117 40.14 -76.08 46.17
C ALA A 117 40.57 -75.16 45.00
N GLU A 118 41.59 -75.55 44.23
CA GLU A 118 42.03 -74.81 43.04
C GLU A 118 40.92 -74.69 41.99
N VAL A 119 40.21 -75.79 41.71
CA VAL A 119 39.07 -75.77 40.78
C VAL A 119 37.97 -74.85 41.28
N GLN A 120 37.66 -74.84 42.59
CA GLN A 120 36.67 -73.94 43.16
C GLN A 120 37.09 -72.47 43.04
N VAL A 121 38.36 -72.15 43.31
CA VAL A 121 38.89 -70.78 43.14
C VAL A 121 38.79 -70.35 41.68
N ALA A 122 39.25 -71.19 40.74
CA ALA A 122 39.18 -70.89 39.32
C ALA A 122 37.72 -70.70 38.82
N GLN A 123 36.78 -71.51 39.33
CA GLN A 123 35.36 -71.35 39.01
C GLN A 123 34.78 -70.04 39.56
N GLN A 124 35.16 -69.64 40.77
CA GLN A 124 34.71 -68.36 41.34
C GLN A 124 35.29 -67.17 40.55
N GLU A 125 36.54 -67.24 40.15
CA GLU A 125 37.17 -66.21 39.31
C GLU A 125 36.48 -66.12 37.94
N GLN A 126 36.25 -67.26 37.29
CA GLN A 126 35.51 -67.32 36.03
C GLN A 126 34.11 -66.69 36.16
N GLN A 127 33.38 -67.00 37.23
CA GLN A 127 32.05 -66.43 37.47
C GLN A 127 32.10 -64.91 37.67
N ARG A 128 33.11 -64.41 38.40
CA ARG A 128 33.30 -62.97 38.60
C ARG A 128 33.61 -62.26 37.28
N GLU A 129 34.49 -62.82 36.45
CA GLU A 129 34.80 -62.24 35.14
C GLU A 129 33.60 -62.32 34.18
N HIS A 130 32.80 -63.39 34.26
CA HIS A 130 31.57 -63.49 33.49
C HIS A 130 30.56 -62.40 33.88
N GLN A 131 30.33 -62.20 35.17
CA GLN A 131 29.45 -61.12 35.68
C GLN A 131 29.96 -59.73 35.28
N ARG A 132 31.28 -59.51 35.33
CA ARG A 132 31.91 -58.27 34.85
C ARG A 132 31.64 -58.06 33.36
N ALA A 133 31.84 -59.09 32.55
CA ALA A 133 31.58 -59.03 31.10
C ALA A 133 30.11 -58.74 30.79
N GLU A 134 29.17 -59.43 31.45
CA GLU A 134 27.73 -59.17 31.29
C GLU A 134 27.37 -57.73 31.69
N SER A 135 27.91 -57.23 32.80
CA SER A 135 27.68 -55.84 33.23
C SER A 135 28.24 -54.82 32.23
N ALA A 136 29.42 -55.09 31.65
CA ALA A 136 30.03 -54.23 30.65
C ALA A 136 29.22 -54.23 29.33
N ILE A 137 28.73 -55.39 28.90
CA ILE A 137 27.84 -55.52 27.73
C ILE A 137 26.55 -54.72 27.96
N ALA A 138 25.93 -54.84 29.13
CA ALA A 138 24.74 -54.07 29.47
C ALA A 138 25.01 -52.56 29.46
N GLN A 139 26.13 -52.11 30.02
CA GLN A 139 26.54 -50.70 29.97
C GLN A 139 26.74 -50.23 28.53
N ILE A 140 27.43 -50.99 27.69
CA ILE A 140 27.63 -50.66 26.27
C ILE A 140 26.28 -50.55 25.55
N ALA A 141 25.35 -51.46 25.78
CA ALA A 141 24.02 -51.40 25.17
C ALA A 141 23.27 -50.12 25.57
N THR A 142 23.28 -49.75 26.86
CA THR A 142 22.65 -48.50 27.32
C THR A 142 23.31 -47.25 26.74
N LEU A 143 24.65 -47.24 26.62
CA LEU A 143 25.38 -46.13 26.01
C LEU A 143 25.08 -46.01 24.50
N GLN A 144 24.94 -47.13 23.80
CA GLN A 144 24.53 -47.15 22.40
C GLN A 144 23.12 -46.59 22.22
N GLU A 145 22.16 -47.00 23.05
CA GLU A 145 20.80 -46.47 23.02
C GLU A 145 20.78 -44.96 23.29
N ASN A 146 21.52 -44.49 24.31
CA ASN A 146 21.67 -43.07 24.61
C ASN A 146 22.30 -42.28 23.45
N LEU A 147 23.30 -42.86 22.78
CA LEU A 147 23.95 -42.24 21.63
C LEU A 147 23.00 -42.12 20.44
N VAL A 148 22.21 -43.16 20.18
CA VAL A 148 21.17 -43.12 19.13
C VAL A 148 20.13 -42.06 19.46
N ALA A 149 19.62 -42.02 20.69
CA ALA A 149 18.65 -41.02 21.14
C ALA A 149 19.21 -39.58 21.04
N ALA A 150 20.44 -39.36 21.50
CA ALA A 150 21.11 -38.06 21.38
C ALA A 150 21.32 -37.65 19.91
N SER A 151 21.69 -38.60 19.04
CA SER A 151 21.86 -38.33 17.61
C SER A 151 20.54 -37.96 16.92
N ALA A 152 19.42 -38.60 17.32
CA ALA A 152 18.10 -38.26 16.82
C ALA A 152 17.67 -36.86 17.30
N ALA A 153 17.86 -36.56 18.59
CA ALA A 153 17.57 -35.25 19.15
C ALA A 153 18.38 -34.13 18.47
N LEU A 154 19.65 -34.37 18.14
CA LEU A 154 20.48 -33.41 17.38
C LEU A 154 19.92 -33.17 15.98
N ARG A 155 19.54 -34.22 15.25
CA ARG A 155 18.93 -34.08 13.91
C ARG A 155 17.63 -33.28 13.96
N ASP A 156 16.78 -33.53 14.96
CA ASP A 156 15.52 -32.79 15.12
C ASP A 156 15.80 -31.30 15.42
N ARG A 157 16.80 -31.01 16.27
CA ARG A 157 17.23 -29.63 16.54
C ARG A 157 17.82 -28.94 15.31
N ASP A 158 18.56 -29.65 14.46
CA ASP A 158 19.07 -29.09 13.20
C ASP A 158 17.93 -28.76 12.24
N LEU A 159 16.91 -29.62 12.13
CA LEU A 159 15.71 -29.36 11.32
C LEU A 159 14.93 -28.14 11.86
N ASP A 160 14.76 -28.03 13.17
CA ASP A 160 14.13 -26.88 13.82
C ASP A 160 14.92 -25.59 13.53
N LEU A 161 16.25 -25.63 13.65
CA LEU A 161 17.13 -24.50 13.38
C LEU A 161 17.07 -24.07 11.92
N GLU A 162 17.05 -25.01 10.98
CA GLU A 162 16.87 -24.70 9.56
C GLU A 162 15.51 -24.07 9.28
N ALA A 163 14.44 -24.57 9.90
CA ALA A 163 13.10 -23.99 9.77
C ALA A 163 13.06 -22.55 10.30
N GLU A 164 13.67 -22.28 11.45
CA GLU A 164 13.78 -20.92 12.01
C GLU A 164 14.65 -20.01 11.14
N ARG A 165 15.76 -20.50 10.59
CA ARG A 165 16.59 -19.73 9.63
C ARG A 165 15.80 -19.36 8.38
N ARG A 166 14.99 -20.27 7.83
CA ARG A 166 14.12 -20.00 6.68
C ARG A 166 13.05 -18.96 7.02
N LYS A 167 12.41 -19.06 8.19
CA LYS A 167 11.44 -18.05 8.67
C LYS A 167 12.10 -16.68 8.82
N HIS A 168 13.27 -16.62 9.44
CA HIS A 168 14.04 -15.38 9.62
C HIS A 168 14.44 -14.76 8.27
N ALA A 169 14.93 -15.56 7.32
CA ALA A 169 15.27 -15.06 5.98
C ALA A 169 14.02 -14.50 5.27
N ALA A 170 12.86 -15.16 5.39
CA ALA A 170 11.62 -14.68 4.81
C ALA A 170 11.12 -13.37 5.46
N THR A 171 11.20 -13.24 6.79
CA THR A 171 10.81 -11.99 7.49
C THR A 171 11.78 -10.85 7.17
N ALA A 172 13.09 -11.13 7.12
CA ALA A 172 14.10 -10.16 6.72
C ALA A 172 13.88 -9.67 5.28
N GLY A 173 13.59 -10.57 4.34
CA GLY A 173 13.26 -10.22 2.96
C GLY A 173 12.02 -9.34 2.84
N ARG A 174 10.95 -9.67 3.59
CA ARG A 174 9.74 -8.82 3.66
C ARG A 174 10.03 -7.44 4.24
N SER A 175 10.84 -7.38 5.29
CA SER A 175 11.25 -6.09 5.89
C SER A 175 12.03 -5.24 4.90
N GLN A 176 12.95 -5.83 4.14
CA GLN A 176 13.73 -5.11 3.13
C GLN A 176 12.84 -4.60 1.98
N GLU A 177 11.89 -5.41 1.51
CA GLU A 177 10.94 -4.98 0.47
C GLU A 177 10.03 -3.86 0.96
N LEU A 178 9.53 -3.93 2.20
CA LEU A 178 8.74 -2.84 2.80
C LEU A 178 9.57 -1.56 2.96
N GLN A 179 10.84 -1.66 3.36
CA GLN A 179 11.74 -0.50 3.42
C GLN A 179 11.96 0.12 2.04
N ARG A 180 12.13 -0.71 1.00
CA ARG A 180 12.23 -0.26 -0.39
C ARG A 180 10.96 0.50 -0.81
N GLN A 181 9.78 -0.07 -0.54
CA GLN A 181 8.49 0.58 -0.84
C GLN A 181 8.32 1.91 -0.09
N ILE A 182 8.70 1.99 1.18
CA ILE A 182 8.67 3.24 1.95
C ILE A 182 9.58 4.29 1.30
N SER A 183 10.82 3.94 0.94
CA SER A 183 11.74 4.87 0.28
C SER A 183 11.23 5.34 -1.07
N GLU A 184 10.60 4.46 -1.85
CA GLU A 184 10.01 4.78 -3.14
C GLU A 184 8.81 5.72 -2.99
N LEU A 185 7.91 5.45 -2.05
CA LEU A 185 6.76 6.31 -1.73
C LEU A 185 7.22 7.68 -1.20
N GLN A 186 8.27 7.73 -0.37
CA GLN A 186 8.86 8.99 0.08
C GLN A 186 9.38 9.80 -1.10
N GLY A 187 10.13 9.18 -2.02
CA GLY A 187 10.62 9.85 -3.23
C GLY A 187 9.49 10.32 -4.16
N GLN A 188 8.43 9.54 -4.32
CA GLN A 188 7.24 9.94 -5.08
C GLN A 188 6.53 11.13 -4.43
N LEU A 189 6.40 11.14 -3.11
CA LEU A 189 5.77 12.22 -2.36
C LEU A 189 6.59 13.51 -2.42
N GLU A 190 7.91 13.43 -2.34
CA GLU A 190 8.80 14.59 -2.53
C GLU A 190 8.69 15.17 -3.94
N ARG A 191 8.68 14.32 -4.97
CA ARG A 191 8.48 14.75 -6.37
C ARG A 191 7.12 15.43 -6.55
N ALA A 192 6.04 14.81 -6.06
CA ALA A 192 4.71 15.40 -6.14
C ALA A 192 4.66 16.77 -5.42
N ARG A 193 5.27 16.91 -4.24
CA ARG A 193 5.37 18.20 -3.54
C ARG A 193 6.13 19.24 -4.36
N ALA A 194 7.24 18.85 -4.99
CA ALA A 194 8.01 19.74 -5.86
C ALA A 194 7.19 20.19 -7.08
N ASP A 195 6.54 19.25 -7.77
CA ASP A 195 5.70 19.53 -8.94
C ASP A 195 4.53 20.45 -8.57
N PHE A 196 3.82 20.16 -7.47
CA PHE A 196 2.75 21.03 -6.96
C PHE A 196 3.27 22.44 -6.63
N SER A 197 4.48 22.57 -6.07
CA SER A 197 5.05 23.89 -5.79
C SER A 197 5.33 24.69 -7.07
N ILE A 198 5.80 24.02 -8.12
CA ILE A 198 6.04 24.61 -9.44
C ILE A 198 4.70 25.02 -10.09
N GLU A 199 3.68 24.17 -10.02
CA GLU A 199 2.34 24.48 -10.53
C GLU A 199 1.68 25.64 -9.78
N LEU A 200 1.82 25.70 -8.46
CA LEU A 200 1.35 26.83 -7.65
C LEU A 200 2.02 28.14 -8.06
N GLU A 201 3.33 28.12 -8.29
CA GLU A 201 4.06 29.30 -8.71
C GLU A 201 3.68 29.74 -10.12
N LYS A 202 3.54 28.79 -11.07
CA LYS A 202 2.98 29.07 -12.40
C LYS A 202 1.57 29.65 -12.33
N GLY A 203 0.72 29.12 -11.44
CA GLY A 203 -0.63 29.64 -11.19
C GLY A 203 -0.60 31.08 -10.67
N ARG A 204 0.28 31.38 -9.70
CA ARG A 204 0.47 32.74 -9.17
C ARG A 204 0.94 33.71 -10.26
N GLN A 205 1.89 33.31 -11.09
CA GLN A 205 2.38 34.13 -12.21
C GLN A 205 1.28 34.37 -13.26
N ALA A 206 0.48 33.36 -13.58
CA ALA A 206 -0.64 33.50 -14.49
C ALA A 206 -1.68 34.49 -13.95
N ILE A 207 -2.03 34.41 -12.67
CA ILE A 207 -2.93 35.37 -11.99
C ILE A 207 -2.34 36.78 -12.05
N ALA A 208 -1.08 36.96 -11.64
CA ALA A 208 -0.42 38.27 -11.67
C ALA A 208 -0.42 38.89 -13.08
N SER A 209 -0.12 38.10 -14.11
CA SER A 209 -0.16 38.57 -15.50
C SER A 209 -1.58 38.89 -16.00
N ALA A 210 -2.61 38.19 -15.48
CA ALA A 210 -4.00 38.49 -15.79
C ALA A 210 -4.45 39.79 -15.09
N ASP A 211 -4.05 39.98 -13.84
CA ASP A 211 -4.29 41.20 -13.07
C ASP A 211 -3.62 42.42 -13.71
N GLU A 212 -2.37 42.28 -14.18
CA GLU A 212 -1.67 43.34 -14.93
C GLU A 212 -2.39 43.70 -16.23
N ARG A 213 -2.85 42.71 -17.00
CA ARG A 213 -3.62 42.94 -18.22
C ARG A 213 -4.96 43.61 -17.92
N ALA A 214 -5.67 43.16 -16.88
CA ALA A 214 -6.94 43.74 -16.45
C ALA A 214 -6.76 45.20 -15.98
N ALA A 215 -5.73 45.47 -15.17
CA ALA A 215 -5.37 46.81 -14.73
C ALA A 215 -4.98 47.71 -15.90
N GLY A 216 -4.22 47.18 -16.88
CA GLY A 216 -3.89 47.89 -18.12
C GLY A 216 -5.12 48.24 -18.96
N ALA A 217 -6.02 47.28 -19.18
CA ALA A 217 -7.29 47.49 -19.86
C ALA A 217 -8.18 48.51 -19.12
N GLN A 218 -8.22 48.45 -17.79
CA GLN A 218 -8.96 49.42 -16.97
C GLN A 218 -8.39 50.83 -17.13
N ARG A 219 -7.06 51.01 -17.12
CA ARG A 219 -6.42 52.32 -17.36
C ARG A 219 -6.75 52.84 -18.76
N HIS A 220 -6.68 52.00 -19.78
CA HIS A 220 -7.03 52.37 -21.15
C HIS A 220 -8.48 52.84 -21.25
N ALA A 221 -9.42 52.04 -20.72
CA ALA A 221 -10.84 52.40 -20.70
C ALA A 221 -11.11 53.72 -19.96
N LEU A 222 -10.43 53.97 -18.83
CA LEU A 222 -10.53 55.25 -18.13
C LEU A 222 -10.03 56.42 -18.98
N MET A 223 -8.91 56.24 -19.69
CA MET A 223 -8.39 57.26 -20.61
C MET A 223 -9.34 57.51 -21.78
N GLU A 224 -9.93 56.47 -22.37
CA GLU A 224 -10.94 56.61 -23.42
C GLU A 224 -12.17 57.36 -22.92
N VAL A 225 -12.66 57.05 -21.71
CA VAL A 225 -13.77 57.77 -21.09
C VAL A 225 -13.42 59.25 -20.88
N ASP A 226 -12.21 59.57 -20.43
CA ASP A 226 -11.79 60.96 -20.26
C ASP A 226 -11.60 61.68 -21.59
N GLN A 227 -11.09 61.00 -22.62
CA GLN A 227 -11.03 61.52 -23.99
C GLN A 227 -12.42 61.81 -24.55
N GLU A 228 -13.37 60.88 -24.38
CA GLU A 228 -14.77 61.07 -24.75
C GLU A 228 -15.40 62.24 -23.99
N ARG A 229 -15.15 62.36 -22.67
CA ARG A 229 -15.63 63.50 -21.86
C ARG A 229 -15.08 64.82 -22.37
N MET A 230 -13.79 64.89 -22.68
CA MET A 230 -13.17 66.09 -23.26
C MET A 230 -13.74 66.41 -24.65
N ALA A 231 -13.94 65.40 -25.50
CA ALA A 231 -14.55 65.58 -26.81
C ALA A 231 -16.01 66.07 -26.70
N ARG A 232 -16.81 65.47 -25.80
CA ARG A 232 -18.18 65.91 -25.49
C ARG A 232 -18.19 67.35 -24.99
N ALA A 233 -17.32 67.73 -24.05
CA ALA A 233 -17.22 69.10 -23.55
C ALA A 233 -16.80 70.10 -24.65
N ARG A 234 -15.93 69.71 -25.59
CA ARG A 234 -15.57 70.55 -26.76
C ARG A 234 -16.75 70.73 -27.71
N LEU A 235 -17.47 69.64 -28.02
CA LEU A 235 -18.65 69.67 -28.88
C LEU A 235 -19.78 70.49 -28.24
N GLU A 236 -19.98 70.38 -26.93
CA GLU A 236 -20.95 71.17 -26.17
C GLU A 236 -20.62 72.66 -26.25
N LYS A 237 -19.36 73.05 -26.02
CA LYS A 237 -18.90 74.44 -26.21
C LYS A 237 -19.09 74.95 -27.64
N GLN A 238 -18.82 74.10 -28.65
CA GLN A 238 -19.07 74.45 -30.04
C GLN A 238 -20.57 74.61 -30.33
N ALA A 239 -21.41 73.75 -29.79
CA ALA A 239 -22.86 73.85 -29.91
C ALA A 239 -23.41 75.10 -29.22
N GLU A 240 -22.91 75.44 -28.03
CA GLU A 240 -23.23 76.70 -27.34
C GLU A 240 -22.78 77.92 -28.16
N ALA A 241 -21.57 77.90 -28.73
CA ALA A 241 -21.07 78.97 -29.59
C ALA A 241 -21.89 79.12 -30.89
N LEU A 242 -22.30 78.01 -31.51
CA LEU A 242 -23.21 78.03 -32.66
C LEU A 242 -24.60 78.54 -32.26
N ARG A 243 -25.12 78.15 -31.10
CA ARG A 243 -26.38 78.68 -30.56
C ARG A 243 -26.29 80.18 -30.31
N SER A 244 -25.21 80.68 -29.71
CA SER A 244 -25.03 82.12 -29.51
C SER A 244 -24.91 82.86 -30.85
N GLN A 245 -24.18 82.30 -31.82
CA GLN A 245 -24.12 82.86 -33.19
C GLN A 245 -25.49 82.87 -33.88
N LEU A 246 -26.31 81.84 -33.71
CA LEU A 246 -27.67 81.82 -34.24
C LEU A 246 -28.54 82.90 -33.58
N VAL A 247 -28.48 83.05 -32.27
CA VAL A 247 -29.18 84.12 -31.55
C VAL A 247 -28.72 85.50 -32.03
N ASP A 248 -27.41 85.70 -32.24
CA ASP A 248 -26.86 86.95 -32.79
C ASP A 248 -27.34 87.21 -34.22
N LEU A 249 -27.37 86.18 -35.07
CA LEU A 249 -27.86 86.27 -36.45
C LEU A 249 -29.37 86.53 -36.50
N GLU A 250 -30.15 85.86 -35.65
CA GLU A 250 -31.59 86.12 -35.49
C GLU A 250 -31.83 87.53 -34.96
N GLY A 251 -31.01 88.01 -34.02
CA GLY A 251 -31.04 89.38 -33.54
C GLY A 251 -30.72 90.39 -34.64
N ARG A 252 -29.67 90.15 -35.44
CA ARG A 252 -29.34 90.98 -36.62
C ARG A 252 -30.45 90.95 -37.66
N ARG A 253 -31.01 89.78 -37.95
CA ARG A 253 -32.13 89.62 -38.87
C ARG A 253 -33.36 90.37 -38.36
N SER A 254 -33.70 90.24 -37.08
CA SER A 254 -34.82 90.95 -36.46
C SER A 254 -34.59 92.47 -36.48
N ALA A 255 -33.36 92.93 -36.23
CA ALA A 255 -32.98 94.33 -36.34
C ALA A 255 -33.10 94.83 -37.80
N GLN A 256 -32.64 94.05 -38.78
CA GLN A 256 -32.75 94.39 -40.20
C GLN A 256 -34.21 94.36 -40.68
N GLU A 257 -35.03 93.43 -40.19
CA GLU A 257 -36.47 93.41 -40.41
C GLU A 257 -37.14 94.63 -39.77
N ALA A 258 -36.75 95.04 -38.56
CA ALA A 258 -37.24 96.25 -37.91
C ALA A 258 -36.80 97.54 -38.64
N GLU A 259 -35.54 97.64 -39.09
CA GLU A 259 -35.03 98.75 -39.89
C GLU A 259 -35.74 98.83 -41.25
N SER A 260 -35.91 97.70 -41.93
CA SER A 260 -36.65 97.67 -43.20
C SER A 260 -38.15 97.97 -43.00
N ALA A 261 -38.75 97.56 -41.88
CA ALA A 261 -40.11 97.96 -41.51
C ALA A 261 -40.20 99.46 -41.20
N ALA A 262 -39.21 100.03 -40.49
CA ALA A 262 -39.12 101.47 -40.22
C ALA A 262 -38.89 102.28 -41.49
N ALA A 263 -38.04 101.81 -42.42
CA ALA A 263 -37.83 102.42 -43.74
C ALA A 263 -39.11 102.37 -44.58
N LYS A 264 -39.81 101.22 -44.60
CA LYS A 264 -41.14 101.10 -45.22
C LYS A 264 -42.17 102.03 -44.58
N ALA A 265 -42.14 102.22 -43.26
CA ALA A 265 -43.02 103.14 -42.55
C ALA A 265 -42.70 104.61 -42.87
N ARG A 266 -41.41 104.97 -42.98
CA ARG A 266 -40.97 106.31 -43.44
C ARG A 266 -41.42 106.59 -44.87
N LEU A 267 -41.18 105.67 -45.80
CA LEU A 267 -41.64 105.80 -47.18
C LEU A 267 -43.17 105.90 -47.26
N LYS A 268 -43.91 105.16 -46.43
CA LYS A 268 -45.37 105.33 -46.31
C LYS A 268 -45.75 106.72 -45.79
N ALA A 269 -45.07 107.22 -44.76
CA ALA A 269 -45.32 108.55 -44.21
C ALA A 269 -44.98 109.67 -45.21
N GLU A 270 -43.88 109.55 -45.97
CA GLU A 270 -43.53 110.46 -47.06
C GLU A 270 -44.56 110.42 -48.19
N LEU A 271 -45.04 109.23 -48.56
CA LEU A 271 -46.09 109.07 -49.55
C LEU A 271 -47.42 109.68 -49.07
N ASP A 272 -47.78 109.52 -47.81
CA ASP A 272 -48.98 110.12 -47.22
C ASP A 272 -48.83 111.65 -47.06
N ALA A 273 -47.63 112.16 -46.75
CA ALA A 273 -47.33 113.59 -46.75
C ALA A 273 -47.42 114.20 -48.16
N ALA A 274 -46.86 113.53 -49.18
CA ALA A 274 -46.99 113.94 -50.57
C ALA A 274 -48.46 113.91 -51.03
N ARG A 275 -49.25 112.92 -50.60
CA ARG A 275 -50.71 112.90 -50.84
C ARG A 275 -51.42 114.07 -50.17
N LEU A 276 -50.99 114.45 -48.97
CA LEU A 276 -51.54 115.61 -48.25
C LEU A 276 -51.18 116.92 -48.96
N GLU A 277 -49.96 117.05 -49.48
CA GLU A 277 -49.54 118.21 -50.29
C GLU A 277 -50.32 118.29 -51.60
N VAL A 278 -50.52 117.18 -52.31
CA VAL A 278 -51.36 117.15 -53.51
C VAL A 278 -52.81 117.53 -53.20
N ARG A 279 -53.37 117.08 -52.08
CA ARG A 279 -54.69 117.55 -51.59
C ARG A 279 -54.67 119.04 -51.22
N GLY A 280 -53.60 119.51 -50.61
CA GLY A 280 -53.41 120.93 -50.26
C GLY A 280 -53.37 121.82 -51.51
N GLN A 281 -52.64 121.41 -52.54
CA GLN A 281 -52.57 122.09 -53.84
C GLN A 281 -53.92 122.05 -54.56
N ALA A 282 -54.65 120.92 -54.52
CA ALA A 282 -56.00 120.84 -55.04
C ALA A 282 -56.95 121.84 -54.34
N GLY A 283 -56.86 121.97 -53.01
CA GLY A 283 -57.62 122.96 -52.24
C GLY A 283 -57.26 124.42 -52.54
N VAL A 284 -56.00 124.71 -52.89
CA VAL A 284 -55.57 126.06 -53.33
C VAL A 284 -56.13 126.39 -54.72
N ILE A 285 -56.13 125.42 -55.64
CA ILE A 285 -56.71 125.58 -56.98
C ILE A 285 -58.22 125.83 -56.88
N GLU A 286 -58.92 125.12 -55.98
CA GLU A 286 -60.35 125.31 -55.75
C GLU A 286 -60.68 126.71 -55.20
N ARG A 287 -59.88 127.22 -54.25
CA ARG A 287 -60.01 128.58 -53.71
C ARG A 287 -59.72 129.66 -54.76
N HIS A 288 -58.72 129.45 -55.62
CA HIS A 288 -58.47 130.36 -56.75
C HIS A 288 -59.61 130.34 -57.78
N GLY A 289 -60.22 129.18 -58.02
CA GLY A 289 -61.41 129.04 -58.86
C GLY A 289 -62.60 129.84 -58.32
N GLN A 290 -62.86 129.74 -57.01
CA GLN A 290 -63.95 130.46 -56.33
C GLN A 290 -63.70 131.99 -56.28
N ALA A 291 -62.45 132.43 -56.08
CA ALA A 291 -62.08 133.85 -56.09
C ALA A 291 -62.26 134.49 -57.49
N MET A 292 -61.95 133.76 -58.56
CA MET A 292 -62.18 134.20 -59.94
C MET A 292 -63.68 134.36 -60.26
N THR A 293 -64.53 133.47 -59.75
CA THR A 293 -65.99 133.56 -59.98
C THR A 293 -66.60 134.74 -59.21
N GLN A 294 -66.14 135.03 -58.00
CA GLN A 294 -66.58 136.20 -57.23
C GLN A 294 -66.15 137.52 -57.88
N ALA A 295 -64.92 137.59 -58.41
CA ALA A 295 -64.44 138.77 -59.15
C ALA A 295 -65.25 139.02 -60.44
N GLN A 296 -65.68 137.96 -61.14
CA GLN A 296 -66.54 138.07 -62.33
C GLN A 296 -67.95 138.57 -61.97
N GLN A 297 -68.52 138.14 -60.84
CA GLN A 297 -69.84 138.60 -60.37
C GLN A 297 -69.83 140.08 -59.94
N GLN A 298 -68.76 140.55 -59.30
CA GLN A 298 -68.59 141.96 -58.93
C GLN A 298 -68.45 142.88 -60.15
N LEU A 299 -67.77 142.42 -61.21
CA LEU A 299 -67.65 143.16 -62.46
C LEU A 299 -69.00 143.28 -63.19
N ALA A 300 -69.82 142.22 -63.18
CA ALA A 300 -71.15 142.22 -63.78
C ALA A 300 -72.13 143.17 -63.06
N ALA A 301 -72.05 143.26 -61.72
CA ALA A 301 -72.85 144.20 -60.93
C ALA A 301 -72.48 145.67 -61.23
N ALA A 302 -71.18 145.99 -61.27
CA ALA A 302 -70.71 147.34 -61.60
C ALA A 302 -71.08 147.77 -63.04
N GLN A 303 -71.15 146.82 -63.98
CA GLN A 303 -71.58 147.09 -65.35
C GLN A 303 -73.10 147.37 -65.46
N GLN A 304 -73.92 146.78 -64.59
CA GLN A 304 -75.37 147.05 -64.53
C GLN A 304 -75.68 148.44 -63.94
N GLU A 305 -74.93 148.89 -62.94
CA GLU A 305 -75.07 150.24 -62.35
C GLU A 305 -74.70 151.35 -63.36
N VAL A 306 -73.70 151.13 -64.22
CA VAL A 306 -73.31 152.08 -65.28
C VAL A 306 -74.38 152.18 -66.38
N VAL A 307 -75.15 151.12 -66.63
CA VAL A 307 -76.28 151.15 -67.59
C VAL A 307 -77.47 151.91 -67.00
N GLN A 308 -77.75 151.74 -65.70
CA GLN A 308 -78.84 152.43 -65.00
C GLN A 308 -78.60 153.96 -64.93
N HIS A 309 -77.38 154.39 -64.65
CA HIS A 309 -77.03 155.82 -64.68
C HIS A 309 -77.05 156.44 -66.09
N LYS A 310 -76.79 155.66 -67.14
CA LYS A 310 -76.93 156.12 -68.53
C LYS A 310 -78.38 156.30 -68.95
N THR A 311 -79.30 155.46 -68.47
CA THR A 311 -80.74 155.57 -68.75
C THR A 311 -81.39 156.73 -67.99
N GLU A 312 -80.97 157.01 -66.76
CA GLU A 312 -81.45 158.16 -65.95
C GLU A 312 -81.01 159.52 -66.53
N ALA A 313 -79.80 159.59 -67.12
CA ALA A 313 -79.30 160.78 -67.79
C ALA A 313 -79.99 161.08 -69.14
N GLN A 314 -80.60 160.07 -69.78
CA GLN A 314 -81.36 160.23 -71.03
C GLN A 314 -82.81 160.64 -70.78
N THR A 315 -83.43 160.20 -69.69
CA THR A 315 -84.81 160.60 -69.31
C THR A 315 -84.89 162.03 -68.79
N LEU A 316 -83.86 162.53 -68.08
CA LEU A 316 -83.80 163.92 -67.61
C LEU A 316 -83.51 164.94 -68.73
N ARG A 317 -82.93 164.50 -69.86
CA ARG A 317 -82.72 165.34 -71.06
C ARG A 317 -83.97 165.49 -71.94
N ALA A 318 -84.97 164.62 -71.81
CA ALA A 318 -86.21 164.66 -72.61
C ALA A 318 -87.30 165.58 -72.02
N LEU A 319 -87.28 165.84 -70.70
CA LEU A 319 -88.32 166.63 -70.01
C LEU A 319 -88.09 168.15 -70.00
N VAL A 320 -86.87 168.63 -70.33
CA VAL A 320 -86.53 170.06 -70.29
C VAL A 320 -86.61 170.73 -71.68
N ALA A 321 -86.98 169.99 -72.74
CA ALA A 321 -87.06 170.51 -74.11
C ALA A 321 -88.41 171.14 -74.53
N GLN A 322 -89.40 171.27 -73.62
CA GLN A 322 -90.74 171.78 -73.97
C GLN A 322 -91.11 173.19 -73.44
N PHE A 323 -90.20 173.92 -72.77
CA PHE A 323 -90.41 175.34 -72.48
C PHE A 323 -89.17 176.20 -72.82
N ARG A 324 -89.30 177.02 -73.87
CA ARG A 324 -88.40 178.11 -74.31
C ARG A 324 -88.37 179.28 -73.29
N PRO A 325 -87.45 180.29 -73.36
CA PRO A 325 -86.62 180.72 -74.51
C PRO A 325 -85.15 181.17 -74.21
N THR A 326 -84.47 181.59 -75.30
CA THR A 326 -83.25 182.42 -75.42
C THR A 326 -81.86 181.76 -75.49
N GLU A 327 -81.35 181.78 -76.74
CA GLU A 327 -80.03 182.21 -77.24
C GLU A 327 -78.67 181.87 -76.56
N LYS A 328 -77.78 181.38 -77.45
CA LYS A 328 -76.36 181.74 -77.69
C LYS A 328 -75.24 181.07 -76.88
N GLY A 329 -74.20 180.69 -77.65
CA GLY A 329 -72.79 180.60 -77.23
C GLY A 329 -72.28 179.16 -77.10
N GLU A 330 -71.71 178.54 -78.14
CA GLU A 330 -70.33 178.67 -78.66
C GLU A 330 -69.30 177.68 -78.05
N ARG A 331 -68.68 176.92 -78.98
CA ARG A 331 -67.25 176.55 -79.12
C ARG A 331 -66.55 175.91 -77.92
N SER A 332 -65.90 174.75 -78.05
CA SER A 332 -64.66 174.50 -78.83
C SER A 332 -64.28 173.02 -78.59
N LYS A 333 -64.10 172.16 -79.61
CA LYS A 333 -62.88 171.87 -80.39
C LYS A 333 -61.65 171.32 -79.61
N LYS A 334 -61.05 170.30 -80.26
CA LYS A 334 -59.67 169.75 -80.18
C LYS A 334 -59.42 168.73 -79.05
N ALA A 335 -58.63 167.67 -79.21
CA ALA A 335 -57.73 167.15 -80.28
C ALA A 335 -57.65 165.62 -80.08
N LYS A 336 -57.49 164.75 -81.09
CA LYS A 336 -56.25 164.37 -81.81
C LYS A 336 -55.00 164.32 -80.91
N ALA A 337 -54.47 163.13 -80.65
CA ALA A 337 -53.37 162.52 -81.40
C ALA A 337 -52.87 161.25 -80.68
N THR A 338 -52.50 160.25 -81.49
CA THR A 338 -51.63 159.08 -81.21
C THR A 338 -52.02 158.13 -80.10
#